data_AF-A0A973PF99-F1
#
_entry.id   AF-A0A973PF99-F1
#
_cell.length_a   1.000
_cell.length_b   1.000
_cell.length_c   1.000
_cell.angle_alpha   90.00
_cell.angle_beta   90.00
_cell.angle_gamma   90.00
#
_symmetry.space_group_name_H-M   'P 1'
#
loop_
_entity.id
_entity.type
_entity.pdbx_description
1 polymer ?
#
loop_
_entity_poly.entity_id
_entity_poly.type
_entity_poly.pdbx_seq_one_letter_code
_entity_poly.pdbx_strand_id
1 'polypeptide(L)'
;MSFRWSVVIPVKTLVAAKTRLAAATGPYRTRLAVAVASDTVSAALSCPQVSRVIVVTSDPAAAGPLGALGAEVVTDPDRGLNTALRTGAAHAVRHGGPIAALQADLPALRPAELGVVLSAAAEFDQSFVPDAQEIGTTLYGVLPG
;
A
#
# COMPACT_ATOMS: atom_id res chain seq x y z
N MET A 1 -7.04 22.38 -7.14
CA MET A 1 -5.80 22.43 -6.32
C MET A 1 -4.97 21.20 -6.68
N SER A 2 -3.68 21.35 -7.01
CA SER A 2 -2.82 20.18 -7.30
C SER A 2 -2.30 19.62 -5.98
N PHE A 3 -3.03 18.67 -5.41
CA PHE A 3 -2.56 17.93 -4.24
C PHE A 3 -1.89 16.63 -4.67
N ARG A 4 -0.82 16.25 -3.97
CA ARG A 4 -0.18 14.94 -4.11
C ARG A 4 -0.64 14.02 -2.99
N TRP A 5 -0.77 12.75 -3.29
CA TRP A 5 -1.33 11.72 -2.42
C TRP A 5 -0.27 11.15 -1.47
N SER A 6 -0.69 10.90 -0.23
CA SER A 6 0.00 9.96 0.66
C SER A 6 -0.59 8.56 0.44
N VAL A 7 0.25 7.59 0.08
CA VAL A 7 -0.20 6.21 -0.15
C VAL A 7 0.19 5.33 1.03
N VAL A 8 -0.81 4.72 1.68
CA VAL A 8 -0.66 3.79 2.81
C VAL A 8 -0.71 2.35 2.28
N ILE A 9 0.33 1.57 2.55
CA ILE A 9 0.47 0.19 2.08
C ILE A 9 0.69 -0.73 3.30
N PRO A 10 -0.32 -1.49 3.74
CA PRO A 10 -0.17 -2.44 4.83
C PRO A 10 0.58 -3.69 4.34
N VAL A 11 1.68 -4.04 4.98
CA VAL A 11 2.51 -5.19 4.58
C VAL A 11 2.60 -6.19 5.73
N LYS A 12 2.08 -7.39 5.50
CA LYS A 12 2.25 -8.55 6.39
C LYS A 12 2.89 -9.72 5.65
N THR A 13 4.12 -10.02 6.01
CA THR A 13 4.91 -11.13 5.46
C THR A 13 4.69 -12.43 6.23
N LEU A 14 4.30 -12.34 7.51
CA LEU A 14 4.01 -13.51 8.34
C LEU A 14 2.51 -13.93 8.28
N VAL A 15 2.33 -15.11 7.67
CA VAL A 15 1.39 -16.19 8.05
C VAL A 15 -0.02 -16.27 7.43
N ALA A 16 -0.88 -15.26 7.29
CA ALA A 16 -2.29 -15.57 6.88
C ALA A 16 -2.63 -15.46 5.38
N ALA A 17 -2.15 -14.44 4.67
CA ALA A 17 -2.82 -13.98 3.42
C ALA A 17 -2.42 -14.69 2.12
N LYS A 18 -1.34 -15.50 2.11
CA LYS A 18 -0.80 -16.15 0.90
C LYS A 18 -0.75 -17.67 1.01
N THR A 19 -1.71 -18.28 1.72
CA THR A 19 -1.84 -19.75 1.81
C THR A 19 -1.95 -20.40 0.43
N ARG A 20 -2.64 -19.75 -0.52
CA ARG A 20 -2.72 -20.18 -1.93
C ARG A 20 -1.36 -20.27 -2.63
N LEU A 21 -0.39 -19.46 -2.21
CA LEU A 21 0.99 -19.46 -2.72
C LEU A 21 1.94 -20.31 -1.85
N ALA A 22 1.55 -20.67 -0.63
CA ALA A 22 2.42 -21.36 0.32
C ALA A 22 2.88 -22.73 -0.21
N ALA A 23 2.00 -23.47 -0.90
CA ALA A 23 2.33 -24.76 -1.50
C ALA A 23 3.37 -24.65 -2.63
N ALA A 24 3.35 -23.55 -3.40
CA ALA A 24 4.25 -23.34 -4.54
C ALA A 24 5.58 -22.66 -4.15
N THR A 25 5.63 -21.97 -3.01
CA THR A 25 6.76 -21.11 -2.63
C THR A 25 7.68 -21.70 -1.57
N GLY A 26 7.21 -22.71 -0.82
CA GLY A 26 8.01 -23.43 0.17
C GLY A 26 8.80 -22.48 1.09
N PRO A 27 10.13 -22.63 1.22
CA PRO A 27 10.94 -21.80 2.12
C PRO A 27 11.07 -20.34 1.66
N TYR A 28 10.74 -20.02 0.40
CA TYR A 28 10.92 -18.68 -0.17
C TYR A 28 9.71 -17.77 0.00
N ARG A 29 8.64 -18.24 0.66
CA ARG A 29 7.37 -17.50 0.82
C ARG A 29 7.57 -16.07 1.34
N THR A 30 8.36 -15.89 2.40
CA THR A 30 8.64 -14.58 2.98
C THR A 30 9.37 -13.68 1.99
N ARG A 31 10.41 -14.21 1.33
CA ARG A 31 11.19 -13.46 0.34
C ARG A 31 10.34 -13.04 -0.86
N LEU A 32 9.46 -13.91 -1.35
CA LEU A 32 8.52 -13.55 -2.41
C LEU A 32 7.50 -12.50 -1.95
N ALA A 33 6.97 -12.62 -0.74
CA ALA A 33 6.04 -11.63 -0.21
C ALA A 33 6.68 -10.24 -0.10
N VAL A 34 7.93 -10.16 0.35
CA VAL A 34 8.73 -8.92 0.36
C VAL A 34 8.99 -8.41 -1.05
N ALA A 35 9.37 -9.28 -1.99
CA ALA A 35 9.63 -8.89 -3.38
C ALA A 35 8.37 -8.28 -4.04
N VAL A 36 7.23 -8.96 -3.90
CA VAL A 36 5.94 -8.47 -4.40
C VAL A 36 5.57 -7.11 -3.80
N ALA A 37 5.73 -6.95 -2.48
CA ALA A 37 5.48 -5.67 -1.81
C ALA A 37 6.47 -4.58 -2.27
N SER A 38 7.72 -4.96 -2.55
CA SER A 38 8.76 -4.05 -3.05
C SER A 38 8.37 -3.53 -4.43
N ASP A 39 7.89 -4.38 -5.33
CA ASP A 39 7.43 -3.98 -6.66
C ASP A 39 6.28 -2.96 -6.56
N THR A 40 5.29 -3.22 -5.71
CA THR A 40 4.18 -2.29 -5.48
C THR A 40 4.65 -0.95 -4.87
N VAL A 41 5.52 -0.99 -3.85
CA VAL A 41 6.07 0.21 -3.21
C VAL A 41 6.91 1.02 -4.20
N SER A 42 7.76 0.38 -4.98
CA SER A 42 8.57 1.05 -6.02
C SER A 42 7.68 1.71 -7.09
N ALA A 43 6.61 1.05 -7.51
CA ALA A 43 5.65 1.65 -8.45
C ALA A 43 4.95 2.88 -7.85
N ALA A 44 4.54 2.81 -6.58
CA ALA A 44 3.91 3.93 -5.88
C ALA A 44 4.89 5.10 -5.68
N LEU A 45 6.13 4.84 -5.27
CA LEU A 45 7.18 5.85 -5.11
C LEU A 45 7.53 6.55 -6.43
N SER A 46 7.43 5.82 -7.55
CA SER A 46 7.72 6.35 -8.89
C SER A 46 6.54 7.10 -9.53
N CYS A 47 5.37 7.13 -8.89
CA CYS A 47 4.20 7.83 -9.38
C CYS A 47 4.30 9.34 -9.07
N PRO A 48 4.29 10.24 -10.07
CA PRO A 48 4.43 11.70 -9.83
C PRO A 48 3.37 12.29 -8.91
N GLN A 49 2.18 11.70 -8.86
CA GLN A 49 1.08 12.17 -8.01
C GLN A 49 1.21 11.72 -6.55
N VAL A 50 2.12 10.78 -6.25
CA VAL A 50 2.37 10.29 -4.88
C VAL A 50 3.50 11.10 -4.28
N SER A 51 3.25 11.81 -3.18
CA SER A 51 4.30 12.53 -2.45
C SER A 51 5.00 11.66 -1.42
N ARG A 52 4.28 10.67 -0.87
CA ARG A 52 4.75 9.82 0.22
C ARG A 52 4.18 8.42 0.08
N VAL A 53 5.00 7.43 0.43
CA VAL A 53 4.56 6.05 0.59
C VAL A 53 4.82 5.65 2.03
N ILE A 54 3.76 5.25 2.73
CA ILE A 54 3.77 4.86 4.14
C ILE A 54 3.50 3.37 4.18
N VAL A 55 4.51 2.60 4.58
CA VAL A 55 4.39 1.15 4.77
C VAL A 55 4.06 0.88 6.23
N VAL A 56 2.95 0.18 6.47
CA VAL A 56 2.57 -0.23 7.83
C VAL A 56 2.95 -1.69 8.02
N THR A 57 3.97 -1.96 8.82
CA THR A 57 4.45 -3.32 9.10
C THR A 57 5.20 -3.40 10.42
N SER A 58 5.11 -4.57 11.07
CA SER A 58 5.96 -4.93 12.22
C SER A 58 6.93 -6.06 11.89
N ASP A 59 7.00 -6.49 10.62
CA ASP A 59 7.93 -7.54 10.21
C ASP A 59 9.28 -6.92 9.79
N PRO A 60 10.39 -7.22 10.50
CA PRO A 60 11.72 -6.73 10.14
C PRO A 60 12.16 -7.11 8.72
N ALA A 61 11.72 -8.26 8.21
CA ALA A 61 12.05 -8.73 6.86
C ALA A 61 11.42 -7.86 5.77
N ALA A 62 10.32 -7.16 6.06
CA ALA A 62 9.70 -6.18 5.16
C ALA A 62 10.18 -4.76 5.46
N ALA A 63 10.26 -4.37 6.75
CA ALA A 63 10.58 -3.01 7.18
C ALA A 63 11.91 -2.51 6.60
N GLY A 64 12.98 -3.31 6.71
CA GLY A 64 14.31 -2.93 6.24
C GLY A 64 14.35 -2.66 4.72
N PRO A 65 14.01 -3.65 3.87
CA PRO A 65 14.01 -3.48 2.42
C PRO A 65 13.09 -2.35 1.93
N LEU A 66 11.88 -2.24 2.48
CA LEU A 66 10.92 -1.22 2.02
C LEU A 66 11.33 0.19 2.48
N GLY A 67 11.91 0.33 3.66
CA GLY A 67 12.52 1.58 4.10
C GLY A 67 13.70 1.99 3.20
N ALA A 68 14.53 1.02 2.79
CA ALA A 68 15.65 1.27 1.88
C ALA A 68 15.21 1.74 0.47
N LEU A 69 13.99 1.41 0.03
CA LEU A 69 13.40 1.96 -1.20
C LEU A 69 12.98 3.43 -1.06
N GLY A 70 12.86 3.95 0.17
CA GLY A 70 12.40 5.31 0.45
C GLY A 70 10.99 5.40 1.02
N ALA A 71 10.36 4.28 1.41
CA ALA A 71 9.08 4.31 2.11
C ALA A 71 9.24 4.73 3.58
N GLU A 72 8.26 5.46 4.10
CA GLU A 72 8.13 5.74 5.54
C GLU A 72 7.55 4.50 6.23
N VAL A 73 8.33 3.84 7.09
CA VAL A 73 7.87 2.64 7.79
C VAL A 73 7.23 3.00 9.13
N VAL A 74 5.99 2.53 9.34
CA VAL A 74 5.20 2.70 10.55
C VAL A 74 4.91 1.33 11.15
N THR A 75 5.08 1.19 12.46
CA THR A 75 4.83 -0.06 13.18
C THR A 75 3.36 -0.47 13.07
N ASP A 76 3.09 -1.71 12.68
CA ASP A 76 1.75 -2.30 12.67
C ASP A 76 1.36 -2.74 14.10
N PRO A 77 0.24 -2.26 14.66
CA PRO A 77 -0.23 -2.71 15.98
C PRO A 77 -0.71 -4.17 16.03
N ASP A 78 -0.74 -4.86 14.89
CA ASP A 78 -1.10 -6.26 14.69
C ASP A 78 -2.54 -6.62 15.12
N ARG A 79 -3.49 -5.70 14.87
CA ARG A 79 -4.92 -5.87 15.18
C ARG A 79 -5.80 -5.87 13.93
N GLY A 80 -5.33 -6.56 12.88
CA GLY A 80 -6.01 -6.70 11.60
C GLY A 80 -5.80 -5.55 10.62
N LEU A 81 -6.19 -5.79 9.36
CA LEU A 81 -5.95 -4.90 8.21
C LEU A 81 -6.45 -3.47 8.44
N ASN A 82 -7.71 -3.31 8.86
CA ASN A 82 -8.30 -1.98 9.05
C ASN A 82 -7.59 -1.17 10.14
N THR A 83 -7.02 -1.83 11.14
CA THR A 83 -6.24 -1.13 12.18
C THR A 83 -4.88 -0.68 11.64
N ALA A 84 -4.22 -1.50 10.81
CA ALA A 84 -2.99 -1.09 10.11
C ALA A 84 -3.27 0.10 9.19
N LEU A 85 -4.35 0.06 8.40
CA LEU A 85 -4.76 1.16 7.52
C LEU A 85 -5.03 2.45 8.29
N ARG A 86 -5.77 2.39 9.41
CA ARG A 86 -6.00 3.56 10.28
C ARG A 86 -4.71 4.10 10.89
N THR A 87 -3.77 3.22 11.24
CA THR A 87 -2.46 3.62 11.78
C THR A 87 -1.65 4.39 10.74
N GLY A 88 -1.58 3.88 9.51
CA GLY A 88 -0.93 4.58 8.41
C GLY A 88 -1.63 5.87 8.02
N ALA A 89 -2.96 5.91 8.01
CA ALA A 89 -3.73 7.12 7.75
C ALA A 89 -3.48 8.18 8.82
N ALA A 90 -3.51 7.82 10.12
CA ALA A 90 -3.17 8.74 11.20
C ALA A 90 -1.74 9.31 11.07
N HIS A 91 -0.81 8.53 10.49
CA HIS A 91 0.53 9.01 10.17
C HIS A 91 0.54 9.99 9.00
N ALA A 92 -0.22 9.71 7.94
CA ALA A 92 -0.34 10.56 6.76
C ALA A 92 -1.01 11.92 7.06
N VAL A 93 -2.09 11.93 7.85
CA VAL A 93 -2.90 13.14 8.11
C VAL A 93 -2.07 14.29 8.71
N ARG A 94 -0.99 13.98 9.45
CA ARG A 94 -0.10 15.02 10.01
C ARG A 94 0.56 15.91 8.95
N HIS A 95 0.53 15.51 7.68
CA HIS A 95 1.08 16.25 6.55
C HIS A 95 0.01 16.92 5.67
N GLY A 96 -1.28 16.68 5.97
CA GLY A 96 -2.40 17.13 5.15
C GLY A 96 -2.45 16.46 3.77
N GLY A 97 -3.49 16.78 3.00
CA GLY A 97 -3.67 16.25 1.64
C GLY A 97 -4.37 14.89 1.58
N PRO A 98 -4.68 14.42 0.36
CA PRO A 98 -5.47 13.22 0.14
C PRO A 98 -4.66 11.95 0.47
N ILE A 99 -5.37 10.89 0.89
CA ILE A 99 -4.79 9.63 1.35
C ILE A 99 -5.38 8.49 0.55
N ALA A 100 -4.53 7.60 0.05
CA ALA A 100 -4.95 6.36 -0.60
C ALA A 100 -4.42 5.15 0.17
N ALA A 101 -5.28 4.20 0.52
CA ALA A 101 -4.90 2.87 0.95
C ALA A 101 -4.73 1.98 -0.29
N LEU A 102 -3.58 1.33 -0.44
CA LEU A 102 -3.24 0.46 -1.59
C LEU A 102 -2.80 -0.92 -1.09
N GLN A 103 -3.31 -1.99 -1.69
CA GLN A 103 -2.87 -3.35 -1.38
C GLN A 103 -1.41 -3.58 -1.74
N ALA A 104 -0.71 -4.42 -0.98
CA ALA A 104 0.73 -4.68 -1.13
C ALA A 104 1.06 -5.82 -2.11
N ASP A 105 0.07 -6.39 -2.80
CA ASP A 105 0.22 -7.59 -3.64
C ASP A 105 -0.03 -7.33 -5.12
N LEU A 106 0.42 -6.16 -5.59
CA LEU A 106 0.28 -5.72 -6.97
C LEU A 106 1.66 -5.67 -7.65
N PRO A 107 2.31 -6.82 -7.90
CA PRO A 107 3.67 -6.84 -8.44
C PRO A 107 3.76 -6.34 -9.89
N ALA A 108 2.62 -6.30 -10.59
CA ALA A 108 2.53 -5.80 -11.96
C ALA A 108 2.06 -4.33 -12.05
N LEU A 109 1.84 -3.64 -10.91
CA LEU A 109 1.36 -2.26 -10.90
C LEU A 109 2.35 -1.34 -11.62
N ARG A 110 1.85 -0.51 -12.53
CA ARG A 110 2.66 0.51 -13.21
C ARG A 110 2.42 1.89 -12.60
N PRO A 111 3.46 2.74 -12.47
CA PRO A 111 3.28 4.11 -11.95
C PRO A 111 2.23 4.93 -12.72
N ALA A 112 2.17 4.76 -14.05
CA ALA A 112 1.19 5.45 -14.89
C ALA A 112 -0.25 5.00 -14.63
N GLU A 113 -0.48 3.70 -14.35
CA GLU A 113 -1.81 3.17 -14.01
C GLU A 113 -2.27 3.74 -12.66
N LEU A 114 -1.37 3.79 -11.67
CA LEU A 114 -1.65 4.43 -10.40
C LEU A 114 -1.98 5.92 -10.57
N GLY A 115 -1.26 6.64 -11.45
CA GLY A 115 -1.53 8.04 -11.74
C GLY A 115 -2.94 8.28 -12.31
N VAL A 116 -3.39 7.43 -13.24
CA VAL A 116 -4.77 7.49 -13.76
C VAL A 116 -5.78 7.32 -12.62
N VAL A 117 -5.59 6.32 -11.77
CA VAL A 117 -6.48 6.04 -10.63
C VAL A 117 -6.52 7.23 -9.66
N LEU A 118 -5.36 7.77 -9.27
CA LEU A 118 -5.28 8.90 -8.33
C LEU A 118 -5.83 10.21 -8.91
N SER A 119 -5.75 10.38 -10.24
CA SER A 119 -6.37 11.52 -10.93
C SER A 119 -7.89 11.43 -10.87
N ALA A 120 -8.45 10.26 -11.20
CA ALA A 120 -9.90 10.04 -11.14
C ALA A 120 -10.42 10.08 -9.69
N ALA A 121 -9.67 9.52 -8.74
CA ALA A 121 -10.01 9.53 -7.32
C ALA A 121 -10.13 10.95 -6.75
N ALA A 122 -9.42 11.93 -7.33
CA ALA A 122 -9.46 13.32 -6.88
C ALA A 122 -10.77 14.05 -7.22
N GLU A 123 -11.65 13.44 -8.01
CA GLU A 123 -12.97 13.98 -8.36
C GLU A 123 -14.04 13.67 -7.30
N PHE A 124 -13.73 12.83 -6.30
CA PHE A 124 -14.68 12.35 -5.29
C PHE A 124 -14.10 12.46 -3.88
N ASP A 125 -14.94 12.81 -2.89
CA ASP A 125 -14.53 12.85 -1.48
C ASP A 125 -14.01 11.50 -0.99
N GLN A 126 -14.63 10.41 -1.46
CA GLN A 126 -14.20 9.04 -1.24
C GLN A 126 -14.36 8.24 -2.53
N SER A 127 -13.39 7.37 -2.84
CA SER A 127 -13.42 6.52 -4.03
C SER A 127 -12.74 5.19 -3.75
N PHE A 128 -13.05 4.15 -4.54
CA PHE A 128 -12.36 2.88 -4.45
C PHE A 128 -12.23 2.21 -5.82
N VAL A 129 -11.22 1.36 -5.96
CA VAL A 129 -11.02 0.47 -7.10
C VAL A 129 -11.24 -0.97 -6.62
N PRO A 130 -12.20 -1.72 -7.20
CA PRO A 130 -12.40 -3.11 -6.84
C PRO A 130 -11.20 -3.97 -7.25
N ASP A 131 -11.06 -5.14 -6.63
CA ASP A 131 -10.12 -6.14 -7.11
C ASP A 131 -10.60 -6.82 -8.41
N ALA A 132 -9.73 -7.62 -9.04
CA ALA A 132 -10.05 -8.30 -10.29
C ALA A 132 -11.19 -9.34 -10.17
N GLN A 133 -11.56 -9.73 -8.94
CA GLN A 133 -12.68 -10.62 -8.67
C GLN A 133 -13.96 -9.84 -8.30
N GLU A 134 -13.89 -8.51 -8.25
CA GLU A 134 -14.95 -7.57 -7.88
C GLU A 134 -15.59 -7.81 -6.51
N ILE A 135 -14.87 -8.46 -5.60
CA ILE A 135 -15.32 -8.76 -4.23
C ILE A 135 -14.51 -8.02 -3.17
N GLY A 136 -13.31 -7.58 -3.52
CA GLY A 136 -12.38 -6.87 -2.65
C GLY A 136 -12.09 -5.45 -3.12
N THR A 137 -11.10 -4.84 -2.47
CA THR A 137 -10.65 -3.48 -2.77
C THR A 137 -9.14 -3.46 -2.98
N THR A 138 -8.74 -3.00 -4.16
CA THR A 138 -7.33 -2.79 -4.52
C THR A 138 -6.82 -1.45 -4.01
N LEU A 139 -7.63 -0.40 -4.15
CA LEU A 139 -7.32 0.94 -3.68
C LEU A 139 -8.55 1.60 -3.07
N TYR A 140 -8.39 2.34 -1.98
CA TYR A 140 -9.40 3.21 -1.38
C TYR A 140 -8.82 4.60 -1.16
N GLY A 141 -9.38 5.62 -1.80
CA GLY A 141 -8.92 7.01 -1.73
C GLY A 141 -9.88 7.90 -0.98
N VAL A 142 -9.35 8.84 -0.20
CA VAL A 142 -10.11 9.88 0.51
C VAL A 142 -9.45 11.24 0.34
N LEU A 143 -10.25 12.26 0.05
CA LEU A 143 -9.81 13.66 0.08
C LEU A 143 -9.68 14.17 1.52
N PRO A 144 -8.99 15.30 1.75
CA PRO A 144 -8.96 15.93 3.06
C PRO A 144 -10.36 16.45 3.44
N GLY A 145 -10.85 16.08 4.61
CA GLY A 145 -12.16 16.51 5.12
C GLY A 145 -12.62 15.69 6.30
#